data_AF-A0A7Z9G5L0-F1
#
_entry.id   AF-A0A7Z9G5L0-F1
#
_cell.length_a   1.000
_cell.length_b   1.000
_cell.length_c   1.000
_cell.angle_alpha   90.00
_cell.angle_beta   90.00
_cell.angle_gamma   90.00
#
_symmetry.space_group_name_H-M   'P 1'
#
loop_
_entity.id
_entity.type
_entity.pdbx_description
1 polymer ?
#
loop_
_entity_poly.entity_id
_entity_poly.type
_entity_poly.pdbx_seq_one_letter_code
_entity_poly.pdbx_strand_id
1 'polypeptide(L)'
;MMVKTPKVAVLYGFGINCDHETKAVFDMAGADAERIHVNELVNGDKDLADYHIMAVPGGFSFGDHLGSGRLMGNRLRYGLRKMMRNFVKEGKLVIGICNGFQVLVKMGLLPGDEEVGMEQTASLTLNNSGQYEDRWVTLEFNPDTPCVWTKGLTRVRVPVRHGEGKFVTIDDTNLDRWDENGQLVVRYVDPNSEYPAAADELLPYPV
;
A
#
# COMPACT_ATOMS: atom_id res chain seq x y z
N MET A 1 27.82 1.38 14.53
CA MET A 1 27.80 2.30 13.36
C MET A 1 26.70 3.32 13.61
N MET A 2 26.98 4.61 13.41
CA MET A 2 25.96 5.66 13.52
C MET A 2 24.75 5.31 12.66
N VAL A 3 23.55 5.46 13.22
CA VAL A 3 22.31 5.34 12.45
C VAL A 3 22.35 6.43 11.38
N LYS A 4 22.58 6.01 10.14
CA LYS A 4 22.38 6.85 8.97
C LYS A 4 20.88 7.17 8.93
N THR A 5 20.51 8.45 8.91
CA THR A 5 19.12 8.87 8.74
C THR A 5 18.54 8.22 7.47
N PRO A 6 17.46 7.42 7.56
CA PRO A 6 16.88 6.76 6.40
C PRO A 6 16.32 7.80 5.42
N LYS A 7 16.74 7.74 4.16
CA LYS A 7 16.16 8.53 3.07
C LYS A 7 14.87 7.90 2.55
N VAL A 8 13.82 8.70 2.41
CA VAL A 8 12.49 8.26 1.96
C VAL A 8 12.09 9.03 0.70
N ALA A 9 11.76 8.30 -0.37
CA ALA A 9 11.13 8.83 -1.56
C ALA A 9 9.61 8.82 -1.38
N VAL A 10 9.00 9.97 -1.12
CA VAL A 10 7.54 10.14 -1.06
C VAL A 10 7.06 10.57 -2.44
N LEU A 11 6.44 9.65 -3.18
CA LEU A 11 6.04 9.91 -4.55
C LEU A 11 4.83 10.85 -4.60
N TYR A 12 4.81 11.74 -5.57
CA TYR A 12 3.61 12.49 -5.94
C TYR A 12 3.48 12.63 -7.46
N GLY A 13 2.34 13.13 -7.89
CA GLY A 13 2.00 13.33 -9.30
C GLY A 13 0.57 13.81 -9.43
N PHE A 14 0.03 13.80 -10.65
CA PHE A 14 -1.33 14.26 -10.90
C PHE A 14 -2.36 13.47 -10.09
N GLY A 15 -3.10 14.16 -9.22
CA GLY A 15 -4.21 13.62 -8.44
C GLY A 15 -3.83 12.93 -7.12
N ILE A 16 -2.55 12.69 -6.85
CA ILE A 16 -2.09 12.33 -5.50
C ILE A 16 -2.28 13.57 -4.60
N ASN A 17 -2.86 13.39 -3.41
CA ASN A 17 -3.21 14.50 -2.54
C ASN A 17 -2.86 14.29 -1.06
N CYS A 18 -2.26 13.14 -0.72
CA CYS A 18 -1.85 12.82 0.64
C CYS A 18 -0.33 12.80 0.86
N ASP A 19 0.42 13.38 -0.07
CA ASP A 19 1.89 13.30 -0.10
C ASP A 19 2.57 14.26 0.89
N HIS A 20 1.93 15.39 1.22
CA HIS A 20 2.44 16.32 2.22
C HIS A 20 2.43 15.74 3.64
N GLU A 21 1.30 15.19 4.07
CA GLU A 21 1.18 14.54 5.37
C GLU A 21 2.00 13.25 5.44
N THR A 22 2.10 12.49 4.35
CA THR A 22 2.96 11.30 4.29
C THR A 22 4.42 11.68 4.53
N LYS A 23 4.91 12.72 3.85
CA LYS A 23 6.26 13.26 4.09
C LYS A 23 6.44 13.72 5.54
N ALA A 24 5.50 14.50 6.06
CA ALA A 24 5.57 15.02 7.42
C ALA A 24 5.66 13.89 8.46
N VAL A 25 4.90 12.81 8.30
CA VAL A 25 4.95 11.66 9.22
C VAL A 25 6.30 10.94 9.16
N PHE A 26 6.90 10.77 7.98
CA PHE A 26 8.25 10.20 7.88
C PHE A 26 9.31 11.10 8.53
N ASP A 27 9.23 12.42 8.33
CA ASP A 27 10.13 13.36 9.01
C ASP A 27 9.98 13.28 10.55
N MET A 28 8.74 13.22 11.04
CA MET A 28 8.43 13.06 12.47
C MET A 28 8.96 11.73 13.05
N ALA A 29 8.99 10.68 12.23
CA ALA A 29 9.59 9.39 12.60
C ALA A 29 11.13 9.38 12.54
N GLY A 30 11.76 10.52 12.20
CA GLY A 30 13.21 10.69 12.18
C GLY A 30 13.88 10.30 10.87
N ALA A 31 13.12 10.20 9.77
CA ALA A 31 13.63 9.96 8.44
C ALA A 31 13.90 11.29 7.68
N ASP A 32 14.69 11.21 6.61
CA ASP A 32 14.91 12.31 5.66
C ASP A 32 13.99 12.08 4.46
N ALA A 33 12.77 12.63 4.51
CA ALA A 33 11.77 12.40 3.47
C ALA A 33 11.77 13.49 2.41
N GLU A 34 11.90 13.07 1.16
CA GLU A 34 11.85 13.93 -0.02
C GLU A 34 10.58 13.64 -0.81
N ARG A 35 9.86 14.69 -1.19
CA ARG A 35 8.77 14.57 -2.16
C ARG A 35 9.36 14.55 -3.56
N ILE A 36 9.04 13.51 -4.33
CA ILE A 36 9.58 13.31 -5.67
C ILE A 36 8.42 13.19 -6.65
N HIS A 37 8.41 14.03 -7.69
CA HIS A 37 7.42 13.89 -8.73
C HIS A 37 7.76 12.64 -9.54
N VAL A 38 6.77 11.79 -9.84
CA VAL A 38 7.00 10.52 -10.56
C VAL A 38 7.77 10.69 -11.87
N ASN A 39 7.60 11.81 -12.56
CA ASN A 39 8.32 12.09 -13.80
C ASN A 39 9.83 12.28 -13.60
N GLU A 40 10.29 12.75 -12.44
CA GLU A 40 11.72 12.88 -12.15
C GLU A 40 12.41 11.50 -12.13
N LEU A 41 11.71 10.47 -11.64
CA LEU A 41 12.20 9.08 -11.71
C LEU A 41 12.12 8.54 -13.14
N VAL A 42 11.02 8.80 -13.86
CA VAL A 42 10.83 8.30 -15.23
C VAL A 42 11.82 8.92 -16.21
N ASN A 43 12.17 10.18 -16.01
CA ASN A 43 13.14 10.90 -16.83
C ASN A 43 14.60 10.60 -16.44
N GLY A 44 14.84 9.99 -15.28
CA GLY A 44 16.18 9.72 -14.75
C GLY A 44 16.84 10.92 -14.06
N ASP A 45 16.07 11.95 -13.70
CA ASP A 45 16.54 13.09 -12.91
C ASP A 45 16.85 12.68 -11.45
N LYS A 46 16.19 11.61 -10.98
CA LYS A 46 16.35 10.98 -9.67
C LYS A 46 16.41 9.46 -9.82
N ASP A 47 17.11 8.78 -8.91
CA ASP A 47 17.17 7.32 -8.86
C ASP A 47 16.69 6.79 -7.49
N LEU A 48 15.81 5.79 -7.49
CA LEU A 48 15.39 5.12 -6.24
C LEU A 48 16.55 4.43 -5.52
N ALA A 49 17.66 4.14 -6.21
CA ALA A 49 18.87 3.60 -5.59
C ALA A 49 19.39 4.49 -4.43
N ASP A 50 19.14 5.80 -4.47
CA ASP A 50 19.56 6.77 -3.46
C ASP A 50 18.70 6.77 -2.18
N TYR A 51 17.60 6.02 -2.18
CA TYR A 51 16.63 5.97 -1.09
C TYR A 51 16.60 4.58 -0.44
N HIS A 52 16.10 4.52 0.79
CA HIS A 52 15.95 3.28 1.56
C HIS A 52 14.48 2.85 1.65
N ILE A 53 13.56 3.81 1.51
CA ILE A 53 12.12 3.60 1.57
C ILE A 53 11.46 4.34 0.40
N MET A 54 10.49 3.70 -0.25
CA MET A 54 9.60 4.35 -1.20
C MET A 54 8.16 4.32 -0.67
N ALA A 55 7.54 5.49 -0.58
CA ALA A 55 6.15 5.63 -0.19
C ALA A 55 5.30 6.11 -1.37
N VAL A 56 4.19 5.43 -1.64
CA VAL A 56 3.16 5.87 -2.58
C VAL A 56 1.95 6.33 -1.76
N PRO A 57 1.70 7.64 -1.66
CA PRO A 57 0.62 8.20 -0.84
C PRO A 57 -0.78 7.94 -1.42
N GLY A 58 -1.79 8.30 -0.63
CA GLY A 58 -3.20 8.31 -1.04
C GLY A 58 -3.58 9.47 -1.98
N GLY A 59 -4.77 9.38 -2.54
CA GLY A 59 -5.36 10.39 -3.43
C GLY A 59 -6.24 9.77 -4.49
N PHE A 60 -6.29 10.41 -5.65
CA PHE A 60 -7.04 9.99 -6.84
C PHE A 60 -6.13 10.15 -8.05
N SER A 61 -5.08 9.33 -8.17
CA SER A 61 -4.10 9.49 -9.25
C SER A 61 -4.80 9.53 -10.63
N PHE A 62 -4.53 10.58 -11.41
CA PHE A 62 -5.22 10.85 -12.69
C PHE A 62 -6.76 10.88 -12.60
N GLY A 63 -7.31 11.27 -11.45
CA GLY A 63 -8.75 11.33 -11.20
C GLY A 63 -9.43 9.96 -11.16
N ASP A 64 -8.66 8.87 -11.13
CA ASP A 64 -9.13 7.49 -11.21
C ASP A 64 -10.05 7.20 -12.44
N HIS A 65 -9.93 8.01 -13.51
CA HIS A 65 -10.80 7.94 -14.70
C HIS A 65 -10.78 6.59 -15.44
N LEU A 66 -9.72 5.79 -15.26
CA LEU A 66 -9.56 4.45 -15.86
C LEU A 66 -9.57 3.34 -14.80
N GLY A 67 -10.17 3.62 -13.64
CA GLY A 67 -10.11 2.80 -12.43
C GLY A 67 -8.95 3.19 -11.51
N SER A 68 -9.14 3.00 -10.20
CA SER A 68 -8.26 3.62 -9.21
C SER A 68 -6.83 3.11 -9.30
N GLY A 69 -5.88 4.04 -9.33
CA GLY A 69 -4.45 3.74 -9.44
C GLY A 69 -4.00 3.09 -10.77
N ARG A 70 -4.89 2.86 -11.75
CA ARG A 70 -4.58 2.10 -12.96
C ARG A 70 -3.52 2.76 -13.84
N LEU A 71 -3.72 4.05 -14.14
CA LEU A 71 -2.83 4.79 -15.04
C LEU A 71 -1.46 5.01 -14.39
N MET A 72 -1.44 5.40 -13.12
CA MET A 72 -0.19 5.56 -12.35
C MET A 72 0.53 4.21 -12.20
N GLY A 73 -0.16 3.14 -11.85
CA GLY A 73 0.40 1.79 -11.76
C GLY A 73 1.05 1.33 -13.07
N ASN A 74 0.39 1.57 -14.22
CA ASN A 74 0.98 1.29 -15.53
C ASN A 74 2.21 2.15 -15.82
N ARG A 75 2.19 3.45 -15.50
CA ARG A 75 3.37 4.32 -15.66
C ARG A 75 4.56 3.80 -14.87
N LEU A 76 4.37 3.41 -13.60
CA LEU A 76 5.44 2.82 -12.79
C LEU A 76 5.89 1.46 -13.34
N ARG A 77 4.93 0.62 -13.76
CA ARG A 77 5.22 -0.71 -14.32
C ARG A 77 6.07 -0.65 -15.58
N TYR A 78 5.81 0.28 -16.48
CA TYR A 78 6.52 0.36 -17.76
C TYR A 78 7.71 1.32 -17.72
N GLY A 79 7.61 2.43 -16.98
CA GLY A 79 8.68 3.43 -16.87
C GLY A 79 9.75 3.07 -15.84
N LEU A 80 9.38 2.45 -14.72
CA LEU A 80 10.29 2.21 -13.58
C LEU A 80 10.50 0.73 -13.28
N ARG A 81 10.11 -0.20 -14.17
CA ARG A 81 10.12 -1.66 -13.90
C ARG A 81 11.43 -2.15 -13.30
N LYS A 82 12.55 -1.82 -13.95
CA LYS A 82 13.89 -2.30 -13.57
C LYS A 82 14.31 -1.68 -12.23
N MET A 83 14.14 -0.37 -12.09
CA MET A 83 14.46 0.37 -10.88
C MET A 83 13.69 -0.19 -9.67
N MET A 84 12.38 -0.41 -9.82
CA MET A 84 11.52 -0.99 -8.79
C MET A 84 11.89 -2.44 -8.44
N ARG A 85 12.19 -3.28 -9.43
CA ARG A 85 12.66 -4.66 -9.18
C ARG A 85 13.97 -4.68 -8.39
N ASN A 86 14.92 -3.83 -8.76
CA ASN A 86 16.20 -3.74 -8.05
C ASN A 86 16.01 -3.25 -6.62
N PHE A 87 15.21 -2.19 -6.43
CA PHE A 87 14.91 -1.63 -5.12
C PHE A 87 14.35 -2.68 -4.14
N VAL A 88 13.37 -3.47 -4.59
CA VAL A 88 12.76 -4.53 -3.78
C VAL A 88 13.73 -5.69 -3.55
N LYS A 89 14.50 -6.09 -4.56
CA LYS A 89 15.52 -7.16 -4.43
C LYS A 89 16.67 -6.80 -3.49
N GLU A 90 16.96 -5.51 -3.33
CA GLU A 90 17.91 -5.01 -2.32
C GLU A 90 17.35 -5.04 -0.89
N GLY A 91 16.09 -5.47 -0.70
CA GLY A 91 15.43 -5.51 0.60
C GLY A 91 14.97 -4.14 1.11
N LYS A 92 14.90 -3.13 0.22
CA LYS A 92 14.42 -1.78 0.57
C LYS A 92 12.90 -1.78 0.70
N LEU A 93 12.39 -0.89 1.54
CA LEU A 93 10.99 -0.94 1.97
C LEU A 93 10.09 -0.15 1.05
N VAL A 94 8.91 -0.71 0.75
CA VAL A 94 7.86 -0.04 -0.01
C VAL A 94 6.59 0.01 0.84
N ILE A 95 5.87 1.13 0.79
CA ILE A 95 4.53 1.26 1.36
C ILE A 95 3.61 1.99 0.38
N GLY A 96 2.38 1.48 0.24
CA GLY A 96 1.32 2.10 -0.55
C GLY A 96 0.10 2.33 0.33
N ILE A 97 -0.41 3.57 0.36
CA ILE A 97 -1.52 3.97 1.25
C ILE A 97 -2.73 4.33 0.38
N CYS A 98 -3.88 3.70 0.61
CA CYS A 98 -5.11 3.93 -0.15
C CYS A 98 -4.87 3.82 -1.68
N ASN A 99 -4.83 4.94 -2.41
CA ASN A 99 -4.52 4.97 -3.84
C ASN A 99 -3.13 4.42 -4.14
N GLY A 100 -2.16 4.63 -3.26
CA GLY A 100 -0.85 4.02 -3.40
C GLY A 100 -0.87 2.49 -3.35
N PHE A 101 -1.70 1.89 -2.49
CA PHE A 101 -1.85 0.43 -2.48
C PHE A 101 -2.45 -0.06 -3.81
N GLN A 102 -3.48 0.63 -4.30
CA GLN A 102 -4.07 0.34 -5.61
C GLN A 102 -3.02 0.43 -6.73
N VAL A 103 -2.20 1.49 -6.75
CA VAL A 103 -1.10 1.66 -7.71
C VAL A 103 -0.13 0.48 -7.68
N LEU A 104 0.31 0.05 -6.49
CA LEU A 104 1.25 -1.07 -6.34
C LEU A 104 0.63 -2.41 -6.77
N VAL A 105 -0.66 -2.62 -6.52
CA VAL A 105 -1.39 -3.79 -6.99
C VAL A 105 -1.54 -3.77 -8.53
N LYS A 106 -1.97 -2.65 -9.12
CA LYS A 106 -2.11 -2.52 -10.58
C LYS A 106 -0.76 -2.59 -11.31
N MET A 107 0.33 -2.21 -10.65
CA MET A 107 1.70 -2.39 -11.14
C MET A 107 2.10 -3.88 -11.20
N GLY A 108 1.45 -4.73 -10.40
CA GLY A 108 1.81 -6.13 -10.20
C GLY A 108 2.95 -6.33 -9.20
N LEU A 109 3.25 -5.31 -8.38
CA LEU A 109 4.21 -5.47 -7.29
C LEU A 109 3.57 -6.14 -6.07
N LEU A 110 2.28 -5.90 -5.85
CA LEU A 110 1.51 -6.48 -4.77
C LEU A 110 0.31 -7.28 -5.28
N PRO A 111 -0.10 -8.34 -4.58
CA PRO A 111 0.69 -9.07 -3.57
C PRO A 111 1.99 -9.62 -4.17
N GLY A 112 3.07 -9.57 -3.39
CA GLY A 112 4.39 -10.02 -3.83
C GLY A 112 4.56 -11.52 -3.56
N ASP A 113 5.09 -12.26 -4.53
CA ASP A 113 5.46 -13.67 -4.38
C ASP A 113 6.99 -13.80 -4.30
N GLU A 114 7.53 -15.02 -4.27
CA GLU A 114 8.99 -15.27 -4.19
C GLU A 114 9.80 -14.55 -5.28
N GLU A 115 9.21 -14.37 -6.46
CA GLU A 115 9.78 -13.58 -7.53
C GLU A 115 9.09 -12.22 -7.68
N VAL A 116 9.90 -11.16 -7.86
CA VAL A 116 9.42 -9.84 -8.27
C VAL A 116 9.08 -9.85 -9.77
N GLY A 117 7.97 -10.50 -10.13
CA GLY A 117 7.50 -10.71 -11.51
C GLY A 117 6.88 -9.47 -12.17
N MET A 118 6.28 -8.58 -11.37
CA MET A 118 5.48 -7.44 -11.84
C MET A 118 4.27 -7.88 -12.68
N GLU A 119 3.61 -8.95 -12.24
CA GLU A 119 2.38 -9.48 -12.80
C GLU A 119 1.22 -9.15 -11.86
N GLN A 120 0.10 -8.71 -12.43
CA GLN A 120 -1.06 -8.33 -11.64
C GLN A 120 -1.91 -9.57 -11.34
N THR A 121 -1.78 -10.11 -10.13
CA THR A 121 -2.54 -11.29 -9.64
C THR A 121 -3.78 -10.91 -8.85
N ALA A 122 -3.87 -9.67 -8.39
CA ALA A 122 -5.02 -9.15 -7.65
C ALA A 122 -5.44 -7.76 -8.14
N SER A 123 -6.52 -7.24 -7.58
CA SER A 123 -7.03 -5.92 -7.85
C SER A 123 -7.81 -5.37 -6.66
N LEU A 124 -8.06 -4.06 -6.67
CA LEU A 124 -9.15 -3.46 -5.94
C LEU A 124 -10.26 -3.03 -6.91
N THR A 125 -11.51 -3.14 -6.47
CA THR A 125 -12.72 -2.77 -7.20
C THR A 125 -13.71 -2.04 -6.29
N LEU A 126 -14.84 -1.63 -6.84
CA LEU A 126 -15.93 -0.95 -6.14
C LEU A 126 -16.28 -1.68 -4.83
N ASN A 127 -16.50 -0.90 -3.79
CA ASN A 127 -17.04 -1.39 -2.52
C ASN A 127 -18.38 -2.11 -2.78
N ASN A 128 -18.70 -3.13 -1.98
CA ASN A 128 -20.00 -3.81 -2.07
C ASN A 128 -21.19 -2.86 -1.81
N SER A 129 -20.98 -1.78 -1.03
CA SER A 129 -21.98 -0.73 -0.80
C SER A 129 -22.30 0.11 -2.04
N GLY A 130 -21.45 0.06 -3.07
CA GLY A 130 -21.54 0.93 -4.24
C GLY A 130 -21.28 2.41 -3.93
N GLN A 131 -20.81 2.74 -2.73
CA GLN A 131 -20.62 4.10 -2.25
C GLN A 131 -19.17 4.38 -1.83
N TYR A 132 -18.82 5.66 -1.78
CA TYR A 132 -17.58 6.13 -1.19
C TYR A 132 -17.69 6.07 0.34
N GLU A 133 -16.77 5.36 0.98
CA GLU A 133 -16.72 5.23 2.43
C GLU A 133 -15.74 6.26 2.99
N ASP A 134 -16.21 7.10 3.91
CA ASP A 134 -15.39 8.03 4.72
C ASP A 134 -15.80 7.87 6.18
N ARG A 135 -15.12 6.96 6.90
CA ARG A 135 -15.51 6.57 8.26
C ARG A 135 -14.35 6.02 9.07
N TRP A 136 -14.58 5.87 10.36
CA TRP A 136 -13.67 5.18 11.26
C TRP A 136 -14.00 3.69 11.31
N VAL A 137 -12.96 2.86 11.28
CA VAL A 137 -13.05 1.41 11.39
C VAL A 137 -12.05 0.92 12.42
N THR A 138 -12.26 -0.30 12.92
CA THR A 138 -11.32 -0.98 13.80
C THR A 138 -10.63 -2.09 13.03
N LEU A 139 -9.30 -2.10 13.13
CA LEU A 139 -8.42 -3.05 12.48
C LEU A 139 -7.71 -3.88 13.53
N GLU A 140 -7.59 -5.18 13.28
CA GLU A 140 -6.79 -6.11 14.08
C GLU A 140 -5.67 -6.70 13.23
N PHE A 141 -4.45 -6.62 13.74
CA PHE A 141 -3.22 -6.94 13.02
C PHE A 141 -2.77 -8.36 13.37
N ASN A 142 -2.36 -9.11 12.35
CA ASN A 142 -1.78 -10.43 12.53
C ASN A 142 -0.41 -10.30 13.22
N PRO A 143 -0.21 -10.84 14.45
CA PRO A 143 1.07 -10.73 15.16
C PRO A 143 2.20 -11.53 14.52
N ASP A 144 1.86 -12.55 13.72
CA ASP A 144 2.81 -13.47 13.09
C ASP A 144 3.24 -13.02 11.67
N THR A 145 2.75 -11.87 11.21
CA THR A 145 3.09 -11.32 9.89
C THR A 145 4.59 -10.94 9.79
N PRO A 146 5.25 -11.18 8.65
CA PRO A 146 6.59 -10.66 8.39
C PRO A 146 6.61 -9.14 8.12
N CYS A 147 5.44 -8.48 8.03
CA CYS A 147 5.32 -7.07 7.71
C CYS A 147 6.05 -6.19 8.75
N VAL A 148 7.05 -5.44 8.27
CA VAL A 148 7.84 -4.56 9.15
C VAL A 148 7.05 -3.35 9.66
N TRP A 149 6.02 -2.92 8.94
CA TRP A 149 5.25 -1.72 9.23
C TRP A 149 4.29 -1.88 10.41
N THR A 150 3.89 -3.11 10.73
CA THR A 150 2.83 -3.41 11.70
C THR A 150 3.36 -4.08 12.97
N LYS A 151 4.68 -4.13 13.14
CA LYS A 151 5.32 -4.71 14.32
C LYS A 151 4.84 -4.02 15.60
N GLY A 152 4.32 -4.82 16.53
CA GLY A 152 3.82 -4.34 17.81
C GLY A 152 2.43 -3.69 17.76
N LEU A 153 1.77 -3.65 16.61
CA LEU A 153 0.36 -3.26 16.51
C LEU A 153 -0.53 -4.46 16.82
N THR A 154 -1.60 -4.24 17.59
CA THR A 154 -2.58 -5.28 17.95
C THR A 154 -3.94 -4.94 17.37
N ARG A 155 -4.63 -3.95 17.94
CA ARG A 155 -5.93 -3.46 17.49
C ARG A 155 -5.93 -1.94 17.47
N VAL A 156 -6.24 -1.34 16.33
CA VAL A 156 -6.17 0.13 16.14
C VAL A 156 -7.43 0.62 15.42
N ARG A 157 -7.95 1.76 15.88
CA ARG A 157 -9.03 2.49 15.22
C ARG A 157 -8.42 3.49 14.24
N VAL A 158 -8.77 3.40 12.96
CA VAL A 158 -8.20 4.23 11.88
C VAL A 158 -9.28 4.78 10.95
N PRO A 159 -9.03 5.91 10.25
CA PRO A 159 -9.94 6.37 9.20
C PRO A 159 -9.73 5.56 7.91
N VAL A 160 -10.82 5.33 7.18
CA VAL A 160 -10.81 4.82 5.79
C VAL A 160 -11.52 5.79 4.89
N ARG A 161 -10.99 5.96 3.67
CA ARG A 161 -11.50 6.94 2.70
C ARG A 161 -11.40 6.45 1.25
N HIS A 162 -12.34 5.62 0.79
CA HIS A 162 -12.25 4.97 -0.53
C HIS A 162 -13.60 4.58 -1.15
N GLY A 163 -13.69 4.64 -2.49
CA GLY A 163 -14.80 4.06 -3.28
C GLY A 163 -14.47 2.70 -3.90
N GLU A 164 -13.18 2.41 -4.09
CA GLU A 164 -12.69 1.16 -4.68
C GLU A 164 -11.70 0.46 -3.73
N GLY A 165 -12.19 0.02 -2.57
CA GLY A 165 -11.37 -0.65 -1.55
C GLY A 165 -11.57 -2.16 -1.46
N LYS A 166 -12.49 -2.74 -2.24
CA LYS A 166 -12.73 -4.19 -2.20
C LYS A 166 -11.59 -4.92 -2.90
N PHE A 167 -10.77 -5.63 -2.13
CA PHE A 167 -9.74 -6.50 -2.66
C PHE A 167 -10.37 -7.73 -3.33
N VAL A 168 -9.86 -8.08 -4.52
CA VAL A 168 -10.30 -9.23 -5.30
C VAL A 168 -9.09 -9.92 -5.95
N THR A 169 -9.16 -11.23 -6.06
CA THR A 169 -8.21 -12.09 -6.77
C THR A 169 -8.98 -13.00 -7.72
N ILE A 170 -8.29 -13.64 -8.66
CA ILE A 170 -8.88 -14.56 -9.64
C ILE A 170 -9.33 -15.87 -8.97
N ASP A 171 -8.57 -16.32 -7.97
CA ASP A 171 -8.74 -17.62 -7.31
C ASP A 171 -8.58 -17.45 -5.80
N ASP A 172 -9.49 -18.06 -5.04
CA ASP A 172 -9.48 -18.09 -3.57
C ASP A 172 -8.24 -18.82 -3.04
N THR A 173 -7.66 -19.76 -3.80
CA THR A 173 -6.39 -20.41 -3.43
C THR A 173 -5.23 -19.42 -3.25
N ASN A 174 -5.28 -18.26 -3.91
CA ASN A 174 -4.28 -17.21 -3.69
C ASN A 174 -4.42 -16.57 -2.31
N LEU A 175 -5.65 -16.41 -1.80
CA LEU A 175 -5.88 -15.87 -0.45
C LEU A 175 -5.31 -16.83 0.60
N ASP A 176 -5.60 -18.13 0.47
CA ASP A 176 -5.06 -19.17 1.37
C ASP A 176 -3.54 -19.13 1.39
N ARG A 177 -2.91 -19.13 0.21
CA ARG A 177 -1.44 -19.04 0.07
C ARG A 177 -0.86 -17.78 0.71
N TRP A 178 -1.50 -16.63 0.54
CA TRP A 178 -1.05 -15.38 1.15
C TRP A 178 -1.29 -15.36 2.67
N ASP A 179 -2.32 -16.02 3.18
CA ASP A 179 -2.56 -16.18 4.62
C ASP A 179 -1.50 -17.09 5.26
N GLU A 180 -1.20 -18.23 4.65
CA GLU A 180 -0.14 -19.15 5.06
C GLU A 180 1.23 -18.47 5.13
N ASN A 181 1.49 -17.53 4.21
CA ASN A 181 2.71 -16.72 4.19
C ASN A 181 2.67 -15.50 5.15
N GLY A 182 1.59 -15.31 5.90
CA GLY A 182 1.40 -14.17 6.81
C GLY A 182 1.23 -12.82 6.10
N GLN A 183 0.88 -12.81 4.81
CA GLN A 183 0.75 -11.62 3.97
C GLN A 183 -0.62 -10.95 4.09
N LEU A 184 -1.61 -11.63 4.68
CA LEU A 184 -2.86 -11.00 5.13
C LEU A 184 -2.62 -10.30 6.48
N VAL A 185 -2.09 -9.09 6.40
CA VAL A 185 -1.51 -8.36 7.55
C VAL A 185 -2.56 -7.89 8.57
N VAL A 186 -3.77 -7.55 8.11
CA VAL A 186 -4.77 -6.88 8.93
C VAL A 186 -6.18 -7.24 8.48
N ARG A 187 -7.10 -7.38 9.43
CA ARG A 187 -8.53 -7.64 9.19
C ARG A 187 -9.39 -6.54 9.84
N TYR A 188 -10.53 -6.24 9.22
CA TYR A 188 -11.58 -5.43 9.86
C TYR A 188 -12.21 -6.25 10.98
N VAL A 189 -12.56 -5.62 12.11
CA VAL A 189 -13.24 -6.25 13.24
C VAL A 189 -14.34 -5.36 13.82
N ASP A 190 -15.34 -5.96 14.45
CA ASP A 190 -16.35 -5.21 15.23
C ASP A 190 -15.65 -4.52 16.42
N PRO A 191 -15.78 -3.19 16.58
CA PRO A 191 -15.16 -2.46 17.70
C PRO A 191 -15.59 -2.95 19.10
N ASN A 192 -16.73 -3.60 19.23
CA ASN A 192 -17.30 -4.07 20.50
C ASN A 192 -16.97 -5.53 20.82
N SER A 193 -16.33 -6.24 19.88
CA SER A 193 -15.92 -7.63 20.08
C SER A 193 -14.77 -7.75 21.09
N GLU A 194 -14.73 -8.86 21.83
CA GLU A 194 -13.57 -9.19 22.67
C GLU A 194 -12.33 -9.46 21.80
N TYR A 195 -11.15 -9.09 22.26
CA TYR A 195 -9.91 -9.36 21.54
C TYR A 195 -9.37 -10.75 21.89
N PRO A 196 -8.89 -11.55 20.91
CA PRO A 196 -8.87 -11.30 19.46
C PRO A 196 -10.22 -11.60 18.79
N ALA A 197 -10.54 -10.86 17.73
CA ALA A 197 -11.78 -11.04 16.96
C ALA A 197 -11.57 -11.13 15.45
N ALA A 198 -10.32 -11.09 14.98
CA ALA A 198 -10.02 -11.30 13.58
C ALA A 198 -10.49 -12.68 13.12
N ALA A 199 -11.33 -12.74 12.10
CA ALA A 199 -11.86 -13.96 11.52
C ALA A 199 -12.19 -13.77 10.04
N ASP A 200 -12.51 -14.85 9.34
CA ASP A 200 -12.83 -14.82 7.90
C ASP A 200 -14.34 -14.67 7.63
N GLU A 201 -15.18 -14.66 8.67
CA GLU A 201 -16.60 -14.38 8.49
C GLU A 201 -16.83 -12.93 8.03
N LEU A 202 -17.77 -12.78 7.09
CA LEU A 202 -18.20 -11.45 6.65
C LEU A 202 -18.91 -10.72 7.79
N LEU A 203 -18.36 -9.57 8.16
CA LEU A 203 -18.98 -8.69 9.12
C LEU A 203 -20.25 -8.02 8.53
N PRO A 204 -21.27 -7.74 9.35
CA PRO A 204 -22.44 -7.00 8.91
C PRO A 204 -22.05 -5.59 8.45
N TYR A 205 -22.67 -5.08 7.38
CA TYR A 205 -22.45 -3.72 6.92
C TYR A 205 -23.54 -2.77 7.45
N PRO A 206 -23.18 -1.60 8.02
CA PRO A 206 -21.84 -1.15 8.36
C PRO A 206 -21.31 -1.80 9.65
N VAL A 207 -19.98 -2.02 9.70
CA VAL A 207 -19.20 -2.40 10.90
C VAL A 207 -18.87 -1.19 11.74
#